data_AF-A0A2S5R702-F1
#
_entry.id   AF-A0A2S5R702-F1
#
_cell.length_a   1.000
_cell.length_b   1.000
_cell.length_c   1.000
_cell.angle_alpha   90.00
_cell.angle_beta   90.00
_cell.angle_gamma   90.00
#
_symmetry.space_group_name_H-M   'P 1'
#
loop_
_entity.id
_entity.type
_entity.pdbx_description
1 polymer ?
#
loop_
_entity_poly.entity_id
_entity_poly.type
_entity_poly.pdbx_seq_one_letter_code
_entity_poly.pdbx_strand_id
1 'polypeptide(L)'
;FVGEFMVILAAVKYNFWVGFLAATTLIFGAAYSLWMVKRVFYGDIANTNVAELKDLNKREFLILSVLALMVIGFGVYPQPLTEFTHATAAQFLNHMAISKLPVAGL
;
A
#
# COMPACT_ATOMS: atom_id res chain seq x y z
N PHE A 1 -0.58 -2.81 3.27
CA PHE A 1 -0.11 -3.31 4.58
C PHE A 1 1.35 -3.78 4.56
N VAL A 2 1.69 -5.00 4.12
CA VAL A 2 3.08 -5.53 4.26
C VAL A 2 4.13 -4.60 3.64
N GLY A 3 3.89 -4.14 2.41
CA GLY A 3 4.79 -3.20 1.75
C GLY A 3 4.93 -1.86 2.48
N GLU A 4 3.84 -1.29 2.99
CA GLU A 4 3.88 -0.03 3.77
C GLU A 4 4.68 -0.22 5.07
N PHE A 5 4.53 -1.37 5.72
CA PHE A 5 5.32 -1.69 6.91
C PHE A 5 6.82 -1.82 6.59
N MET A 6 7.18 -2.47 5.47
CA MET A 6 8.58 -2.52 4.98
C MET A 6 9.14 -1.12 4.72
N VAL A 7 8.35 -0.23 4.12
CA VAL A 7 8.73 1.18 3.87
C VAL A 7 8.94 1.94 5.18
N ILE A 8 8.04 1.81 6.16
CA ILE A 8 8.18 2.46 7.46
C ILE A 8 9.43 1.95 8.19
N LEU A 9 9.69 0.64 8.19
CA LEU A 9 10.90 0.08 8.79
C LEU A 9 12.18 0.61 8.12
N ALA A 10 12.20 0.72 6.80
CA ALA A 10 13.32 1.30 6.07
C ALA A 10 13.49 2.80 6.39
N ALA A 11 12.39 3.56 6.48
CA ALA A 11 12.40 4.97 6.82
C ALA A 11 12.93 5.21 8.25
N VAL A 12 12.50 4.43 9.24
CA VAL A 12 13.00 4.52 10.63
C VAL A 12 14.51 4.22 10.68
N LYS A 13 14.99 3.21 9.92
CA LYS A 13 16.42 2.90 9.82
C LYS A 13 17.24 4.04 9.21
N TYR A 14 16.65 4.80 8.27
CA TYR A 14 17.29 5.95 7.65
C TYR A 14 17.27 7.19 8.56
N ASN A 15 16.10 7.56 9.08
CA ASN A 15 15.92 8.69 9.97
C ASN A 15 14.62 8.56 10.77
N PHE A 16 14.71 8.69 12.09
CA PHE A 16 13.56 8.54 12.99
C PHE A 16 12.39 9.48 12.65
N TRP A 17 12.65 10.75 12.34
CA TRP A 17 11.59 11.73 12.04
C TRP A 17 10.85 11.40 10.74
N VAL A 18 11.58 10.92 9.73
CA VAL A 18 10.97 10.46 8.47
C VAL A 18 10.11 9.23 8.73
N GLY A 19 10.62 8.26 9.51
CA GLY A 19 9.85 7.09 9.92
C GLY A 19 8.61 7.44 10.75
N PHE A 20 8.71 8.41 11.66
CA PHE A 20 7.59 8.90 12.47
C PHE A 20 6.48 9.51 11.61
N LEU A 21 6.85 10.36 10.64
CA LEU A 21 5.88 10.93 9.70
C LEU A 21 5.23 9.83 8.84
N ALA A 22 6.01 8.87 8.33
CA ALA A 22 5.50 7.75 7.53
C ALA A 22 4.56 6.83 8.33
N ALA A 23 4.82 6.60 9.62
CA ALA A 23 3.92 5.83 10.48
C ALA A 23 2.62 6.59 10.76
N THR A 24 2.71 7.91 10.95
CA THR A 24 1.55 8.77 11.23
C THR A 24 0.59 8.81 10.04
N THR A 25 1.08 8.86 8.80
CA THR A 25 0.22 8.81 7.62
C THR A 25 -0.55 7.50 7.52
N LEU A 26 0.05 6.37 7.89
CA LEU A 26 -0.64 5.08 7.95
C LEU A 26 -1.79 5.10 8.97
N ILE A 27 -1.57 5.69 10.15
CA ILE A 27 -2.60 5.81 11.19
C ILE A 27 -3.78 6.67 10.70
N PHE A 28 -3.51 7.84 10.12
CA PHE A 28 -4.56 8.69 9.58
C PHE A 28 -5.30 8.05 8.41
N GLY A 29 -4.60 7.33 7.53
CA GLY A 29 -5.21 6.56 6.46
C GLY A 29 -6.22 5.55 7.00
N ALA A 30 -5.81 4.74 7.98
CA ALA A 30 -6.69 3.75 8.60
C ALA A 30 -7.88 4.40 9.33
N ALA A 31 -7.63 5.47 10.10
CA ALA A 31 -8.68 6.21 10.81
C ALA A 31 -9.72 6.79 9.85
N TYR A 32 -9.28 7.41 8.75
CA TYR A 32 -10.18 7.95 7.73
C TYR A 32 -10.96 6.85 7.02
N SER A 33 -10.32 5.73 6.65
CA SER A 33 -10.99 4.59 6.01
C SER A 33 -12.09 4.01 6.92
N LEU A 34 -11.83 3.82 8.22
CA LEU A 34 -12.83 3.33 9.16
C LEU A 34 -13.97 4.32 9.37
N TRP A 35 -13.65 5.61 9.49
CA TRP A 35 -14.65 6.67 9.57
C TRP A 35 -15.53 6.73 8.32
N MET A 36 -14.94 6.61 7.13
CA MET A 36 -15.64 6.56 5.85
C MET A 36 -16.54 5.32 5.78
N VAL A 37 -16.03 4.13 6.11
CA VAL A 37 -16.81 2.89 6.06
C VAL A 37 -18.03 2.98 6.98
N LYS A 38 -17.86 3.50 8.20
CA LYS A 38 -18.98 3.74 9.12
C LYS A 38 -20.05 4.64 8.50
N ARG A 39 -19.66 5.71 7.83
CA ARG A 39 -20.62 6.68 7.27
C ARG A 39 -21.27 6.22 5.98
N VAL A 40 -20.52 5.53 5.11
CA VAL A 40 -20.99 5.16 3.76
C VAL A 40 -21.79 3.86 3.78
N PHE A 41 -21.35 2.86 4.55
CA PHE A 41 -22.00 1.55 4.56
C PHE A 41 -22.98 1.37 5.73
N TYR A 42 -22.67 1.96 6.89
CA TYR A 42 -23.48 1.80 8.12
C TYR A 42 -24.25 3.06 8.52
N GLY A 43 -24.16 4.13 7.74
CA GLY A 43 -24.91 5.37 7.97
C GLY A 43 -26.25 5.36 7.24
N ASP A 44 -27.11 6.32 7.59
CA ASP A 44 -28.39 6.50 6.89
C ASP A 44 -28.18 6.92 5.44
N ILE A 45 -29.08 6.45 4.56
CA ILE A 45 -29.01 6.76 3.13
C ILE A 45 -29.43 8.22 2.91
N ALA A 46 -28.47 9.06 2.57
CA ALA A 46 -28.70 10.49 2.34
C ALA A 46 -29.10 10.86 0.90
N ASN A 47 -29.00 9.93 -0.06
CA ASN A 47 -29.21 10.19 -1.49
C ASN A 47 -30.14 9.14 -2.12
N THR A 48 -31.19 9.59 -2.81
CA THR A 48 -32.19 8.73 -3.45
C THR A 48 -31.58 7.81 -4.51
N ASN A 49 -30.58 8.28 -5.27
CA ASN A 49 -29.90 7.44 -6.26
C ASN A 49 -29.13 6.28 -5.64
N VAL A 50 -28.67 6.44 -4.39
CA VAL A 50 -27.97 5.38 -3.64
C VAL A 50 -28.98 4.35 -3.13
N ALA A 51 -30.18 4.78 -2.75
CA ALA A 51 -31.27 3.89 -2.33
C ALA A 51 -31.76 2.97 -3.47
N GLU A 52 -31.64 3.41 -4.72
CA GLU A 52 -32.04 2.65 -5.91
C GLU A 52 -30.94 1.72 -6.44
N LEU A 53 -29.75 1.71 -5.84
CA LEU A 53 -28.67 0.82 -6.25
C LEU A 53 -29.07 -0.64 -6.02
N LYS A 54 -28.80 -1.46 -7.03
CA LYS A 54 -28.95 -2.91 -6.94
C LYS A 54 -27.68 -3.53 -6.37
N ASP A 55 -27.85 -4.65 -5.69
CA ASP A 55 -26.74 -5.46 -5.22
C ASP A 55 -25.85 -5.94 -6.37
N LEU A 56 -24.62 -6.34 -6.00
CA LEU A 56 -23.61 -6.83 -6.92
C LEU A 56 -24.14 -7.99 -7.75
N ASN A 57 -23.94 -7.91 -9.07
CA ASN A 57 -24.20 -9.05 -9.94
C ASN A 57 -23.07 -10.09 -9.84
N LYS A 58 -23.32 -11.30 -10.35
CA LYS A 58 -22.36 -12.42 -10.30
C LYS A 58 -20.99 -12.09 -10.93
N ARG A 59 -20.97 -11.24 -11.97
CA ARG A 59 -19.74 -10.84 -12.65
C ARG A 59 -18.91 -9.89 -11.78
N GLU A 60 -19.55 -8.88 -11.19
CA GLU A 60 -18.89 -7.94 -10.28
C GLU A 60 -18.35 -8.66 -9.05
N PHE A 61 -19.15 -9.56 -8.47
CA PHE A 61 -18.72 -10.37 -7.34
C PHE A 61 -17.50 -11.23 -7.66
N LEU A 62 -17.45 -11.85 -8.84
CA LEU A 62 -16.30 -12.66 -9.27
C LEU A 62 -15.03 -11.80 -9.37
N ILE A 63 -15.11 -10.63 -10.00
CA ILE A 63 -13.96 -9.73 -10.16
C ILE A 63 -13.45 -9.28 -8.79
N LEU A 64 -14.34 -8.81 -7.90
CA LEU A 64 -13.99 -8.39 -6.55
C LEU A 64 -13.41 -9.54 -5.73
N SER A 65 -13.93 -10.75 -5.88
CA SER A 65 -13.44 -11.94 -5.19
C SER A 65 -12.03 -12.33 -5.63
N VAL A 66 -11.74 -12.28 -6.93
CA VAL A 66 -10.37 -12.55 -7.44
C VAL A 66 -9.38 -11.52 -6.89
N LEU A 67 -9.74 -10.24 -6.90
CA LEU A 67 -8.90 -9.18 -6.32
C LEU A 67 -8.69 -9.37 -4.82
N ALA A 68 -9.75 -9.70 -4.08
CA ALA A 68 -9.67 -9.97 -2.64
C ALA A 68 -8.75 -11.17 -2.34
N LEU A 69 -8.86 -12.25 -3.11
CA LEU A 69 -7.99 -13.41 -2.98
C LEU A 69 -6.52 -13.07 -3.25
N MET A 70 -6.23 -12.25 -4.26
CA MET A 70 -4.86 -11.79 -4.51
C MET A 70 -4.33 -10.92 -3.36
N VAL A 71 -5.14 -9.99 -2.85
CA VAL A 71 -4.77 -9.13 -1.71
C VAL A 71 -4.46 -9.96 -0.46
N ILE A 72 -5.31 -10.95 -0.15
CA ILE A 72 -5.09 -11.86 0.99
C ILE A 72 -3.85 -12.72 0.73
N GLY A 73 -3.72 -13.31 -0.46
CA GLY A 73 -2.61 -14.19 -0.83
C GLY A 73 -1.26 -13.50 -0.69
N PHE A 74 -1.08 -12.33 -1.30
CA PHE A 74 0.16 -11.56 -1.17
C PHE A 74 0.32 -10.89 0.20
N GLY A 75 -0.79 -10.63 0.91
CA GLY A 75 -0.76 -10.12 2.27
C GLY A 75 -0.21 -11.15 3.27
N VAL A 76 -0.54 -12.43 3.09
CA VAL A 76 -0.04 -13.53 3.94
C VAL A 76 1.35 -14.00 3.48
N TYR A 77 1.55 -14.13 2.17
CA TYR A 77 2.81 -14.58 1.58
C TYR A 77 3.34 -13.57 0.54
N PRO A 78 4.03 -12.51 0.99
CA PRO A 78 4.55 -11.44 0.13
C PRO A 78 5.81 -11.87 -0.66
N GLN A 79 6.45 -12.96 -0.25
CA GLN A 79 7.75 -13.40 -0.78
C GLN A 79 7.82 -13.50 -2.31
N PRO A 80 6.82 -14.04 -3.03
CA PRO A 80 6.88 -14.13 -4.48
C PRO A 80 7.09 -12.76 -5.11
N LEU A 81 6.33 -11.75 -4.68
CA LEU A 81 6.43 -10.39 -5.21
C LEU A 81 7.80 -9.76 -4.93
N THR A 82 8.34 -9.96 -3.72
CA THR A 82 9.66 -9.43 -3.35
C THR A 82 10.79 -10.14 -4.07
N GLU A 83 10.66 -11.45 -4.32
CA GLU A 83 11.66 -12.26 -5.00
C GLU A 83 11.75 -11.91 -6.49
N PHE A 84 10.59 -11.70 -7.15
CA PHE A 84 10.53 -11.23 -8.54
C PHE A 84 11.23 -9.87 -8.75
N THR A 85 11.21 -8.99 -7.74
CA THR A 85 11.82 -7.65 -7.82
C THR A 85 13.22 -7.57 -7.20
N HIS A 86 13.68 -8.63 -6.53
CA HIS A 86 14.90 -8.59 -5.74
C HIS A 86 16.15 -8.30 -6.59
N ALA A 87 16.36 -9.06 -7.66
CA ALA A 87 17.55 -8.96 -8.49
C ALA A 87 17.66 -7.58 -9.18
N THR A 88 16.55 -7.08 -9.71
CA THR A 88 16.51 -5.78 -10.40
C THR A 88 16.66 -4.62 -9.41
N ALA A 89 16.03 -4.71 -8.22
CA ALA A 89 16.21 -3.72 -7.17
C ALA A 89 17.65 -3.66 -6.66
N ALA A 90 18.30 -4.82 -6.45
CA ALA A 90 19.70 -4.88 -6.01
C ALA A 90 20.65 -4.26 -7.04
N GLN A 91 20.47 -4.59 -8.32
CA GLN A 91 21.27 -3.99 -9.40
C GLN A 91 21.04 -2.48 -9.52
N PHE A 92 19.79 -2.03 -9.36
CA PHE A 92 19.45 -0.61 -9.36
C PHE A 92 20.13 0.14 -8.22
N LEU A 93 20.11 -0.41 -7.00
CA LEU A 93 20.78 0.19 -5.84
C LEU A 93 22.30 0.26 -6.04
N ASN A 94 22.93 -0.78 -6.59
CA ASN A 94 24.36 -0.77 -6.91
C ASN A 94 24.70 0.31 -7.94
N HIS A 95 23.85 0.48 -8.96
CA HIS A 95 24.06 1.53 -9.96
C HIS A 95 23.90 2.93 -9.36
N MET A 96 22.89 3.14 -8.50
CA MET A 96 22.65 4.41 -7.81
C MET A 96 23.76 4.76 -6.80
N ALA A 97 24.46 3.78 -6.25
CA ALA A 97 25.60 3.99 -5.36
C ALA A 97 26.84 4.52 -6.09
N ILE A 98 26.93 4.38 -7.42
CA ILE A 98 28.02 4.94 -8.22
C ILE A 98 27.75 6.44 -8.41
N SER A 99 28.52 7.26 -7.70
CA SER A 99 28.46 8.71 -7.84
C SER A 99 28.75 9.13 -9.28
N LYS A 100 27.89 10.00 -9.84
CA LYS A 100 28.13 10.67 -11.12
C LYS A 100 29.07 11.88 -10.99
N LEU A 101 29.36 12.31 -9.76
CA LEU A 101 30.32 13.37 -9.51
C LEU A 101 31.72 12.79 -9.61
N PRO A 102 32.65 13.45 -10.33
CA PRO A 102 34.05 13.07 -10.29
C PRO A 102 34.55 13.16 -8.86
N VAL A 103 35.41 12.22 -8.47
CA VAL A 103 36.11 12.29 -7.19
C VAL A 103 36.91 13.58 -7.20
N ALA A 104 36.50 14.57 -6.40
CA ALA A 104 37.23 15.82 -6.29
C ALA A 104 38.61 15.51 -5.68
N GLY A 105 39.65 15.47 -6.51
CA GLY A 105 41.05 15.33 -6.05
C GLY A 105 41.96 14.33 -6.77
N LEU A 106 41.73 14.01 -8.05
CA LEU A 106 42.78 13.53 -8.97
C LEU A 106 42.66 14.27 -10.31
#